data_AF-A0A6M3L1P5-F1
#
_entry.id   AF-A0A6M3L1P5-F1
#
_cell.length_a   1.000
_cell.length_b   1.000
_cell.length_c   1.000
_cell.angle_alpha   90.00
_cell.angle_beta   90.00
_cell.angle_gamma   90.00
#
_symmetry.space_group_name_H-M   'P 1'
#
loop_
_entity.id
_entity.type
_entity.pdbx_description
1 polymer ?
#
loop_
_entity_poly.entity_id
_entity_poly.type
_entity_poly.pdbx_seq_one_letter_code
_entity_poly.pdbx_strand_id
1 'polypeptide(L)'
;MGRYYKRVRSAGGVTAASATDITLDIPGSKYGELAILAFWVTASESATADKLYFMKSLATTTMKGAMASGVSTVTLAALPALGSNAIASGDLLAIQMDDDTYHFTLLSGTSTTSVWAIGTALDDTVASGNAVYWLGLYSDTGHFKYQLTASTQSTKELASGLFYSGGKGYPMRVFHDNAGSVPGRIDLVTWAYV
;
A
#
# COMPACT_ATOMS: atom_id res chain seq x y z
N MET A 1 3.94 2.89 -28.61
CA MET A 1 4.39 4.06 -27.83
C MET A 1 5.28 3.57 -26.70
N GLY A 2 6.55 4.00 -26.63
CA GLY A 2 7.46 3.63 -25.54
C GLY A 2 7.02 4.30 -24.24
N ARG A 3 6.88 3.51 -23.17
CA ARG A 3 6.68 4.01 -21.81
C ARG A 3 8.03 4.53 -21.30
N TYR A 4 8.12 5.82 -20.97
CA TYR A 4 9.35 6.43 -20.45
C TYR A 4 9.29 6.50 -18.92
N TYR A 5 10.23 5.87 -18.23
CA TYR A 5 10.32 5.92 -16.78
C TYR A 5 10.80 7.30 -16.32
N LYS A 6 9.91 8.06 -15.68
CA LYS A 6 10.18 9.47 -15.37
C LYS A 6 11.21 9.65 -14.25
N ARG A 7 11.23 8.74 -13.26
CA ARG A 7 12.25 8.61 -12.19
C ARG A 7 12.21 7.21 -11.59
N VAL A 8 13.36 6.54 -11.51
CA VAL A 8 13.53 5.29 -10.74
C VAL A 8 13.85 5.66 -9.29
N ARG A 9 13.16 5.03 -8.35
CA ARG A 9 13.36 5.17 -6.92
C ARG A 9 13.57 3.79 -6.31
N SER A 10 14.26 3.76 -5.18
CA SER A 10 14.47 2.54 -4.42
C SER A 10 14.36 2.81 -2.93
N ALA A 11 13.76 1.89 -2.20
CA ALA A 11 13.81 1.87 -0.74
C ALA A 11 14.93 0.91 -0.32
N GLY A 12 15.78 1.37 0.60
CA GLY A 12 16.76 0.51 1.26
C GLY A 12 16.09 -0.51 2.17
N GLY A 13 16.89 -1.43 2.70
CA GLY A 13 16.31 -2.60 3.36
C GLY A 13 15.61 -2.30 4.69
N VAL A 14 14.39 -2.81 4.84
CA VAL A 14 13.57 -2.76 6.07
C VAL A 14 13.57 -4.15 6.71
N THR A 15 13.98 -4.23 7.97
CA THR A 15 13.98 -5.45 8.78
C THR A 15 12.98 -5.30 9.91
N ALA A 16 12.26 -6.37 10.24
CA ALA A 16 11.45 -6.43 11.45
C ALA A 16 11.85 -7.64 12.30
N ALA A 17 11.47 -7.63 13.58
CA ALA A 17 11.61 -8.79 14.44
C ALA A 17 10.83 -9.99 13.88
N SER A 18 11.11 -11.20 14.39
CA SER A 18 10.32 -12.39 14.06
C SER A 18 8.82 -12.17 14.32
N ALA A 19 7.98 -12.74 13.45
CA ALA A 19 6.51 -12.67 13.53
C ALA A 19 5.96 -11.23 13.56
N THR A 20 6.70 -10.27 13.00
CA THR A 20 6.28 -8.87 12.88
C THR A 20 6.24 -8.50 11.41
N ASP A 21 5.06 -8.09 10.93
CA ASP A 21 4.87 -7.68 9.55
C ASP A 21 5.89 -6.60 9.13
N ILE A 22 6.35 -6.68 7.87
CA ILE A 22 7.19 -5.65 7.27
C ILE A 22 6.36 -4.93 6.22
N THR A 23 6.31 -3.60 6.32
CA THR A 23 5.57 -2.75 5.39
C THR A 23 6.47 -1.70 4.76
N LEU A 24 6.20 -1.36 3.52
CA LEU A 24 6.78 -0.23 2.82
C LEU A 24 5.68 0.47 2.02
N ASP A 25 5.44 1.74 2.36
CA ASP A 25 4.50 2.60 1.64
C ASP A 25 5.19 3.29 0.48
N ILE A 26 4.57 3.19 -0.69
CA ILE A 26 5.03 3.83 -1.91
C ILE A 26 3.98 4.89 -2.29
N PRO A 27 4.31 6.18 -2.19
CA PRO A 27 3.36 7.24 -2.48
C PRO A 27 2.95 7.22 -3.95
N GLY A 28 1.73 7.66 -4.21
CA GLY A 28 1.26 7.88 -5.58
C GLY A 28 2.00 9.03 -6.27
N SER A 29 1.73 9.22 -7.55
CA SER A 29 2.23 10.38 -8.30
C SER A 29 1.20 10.84 -9.30
N LYS A 30 0.83 12.12 -9.22
CA LYS A 30 -0.09 12.78 -10.16
C LYS A 30 0.32 12.62 -11.64
N TYR A 31 1.59 12.36 -11.91
CA TYR A 31 2.15 12.39 -13.26
C TYR A 31 2.33 11.03 -13.92
N GLY A 32 2.08 9.92 -13.23
CA GLY A 32 2.34 8.60 -13.80
C GLY A 32 1.71 7.45 -13.04
N GLU A 33 1.66 6.30 -13.70
CA GLU A 33 1.32 5.02 -13.10
C GLU A 33 2.55 4.49 -12.36
N LEU A 34 2.37 3.94 -11.15
CA LEU A 34 3.47 3.35 -10.40
C LEU A 34 3.74 1.93 -10.92
N ALA A 35 4.99 1.63 -11.22
CA ALA A 35 5.46 0.30 -11.62
C ALA A 35 6.59 -0.18 -10.70
N ILE A 36 6.43 -1.38 -10.13
CA ILE A 36 7.51 -2.10 -9.43
C ILE A 36 8.44 -2.72 -10.49
N LEU A 37 9.71 -2.35 -10.44
CA LEU A 37 10.73 -2.78 -11.40
C LEU A 37 11.54 -3.98 -10.91
N ALA A 38 11.85 -3.99 -9.61
CA ALA A 38 12.60 -5.07 -8.98
C ALA A 38 12.31 -5.09 -7.48
N PHE A 39 12.48 -6.26 -6.87
CA PHE A 39 12.47 -6.41 -5.43
C PHE A 39 13.41 -7.53 -5.00
N TRP A 40 13.93 -7.40 -3.79
CA TRP A 40 14.71 -8.40 -3.08
C TRP A 40 14.13 -8.53 -1.68
N VAL A 41 13.73 -9.75 -1.33
CA VAL A 41 13.25 -10.10 0.00
C VAL A 41 13.98 -11.34 0.51
N THR A 42 14.37 -11.29 1.77
CA THR A 42 14.85 -12.43 2.54
C THR A 42 13.69 -12.95 3.39
N ALA A 43 13.20 -14.14 3.05
CA ALA A 43 12.16 -14.80 3.82
C ALA A 43 12.69 -15.19 5.19
N SER A 44 11.80 -15.21 6.17
CA SER A 44 12.10 -15.74 7.50
C SER A 44 12.38 -17.25 7.44
N GLU A 45 13.15 -17.76 8.40
CA GLU A 45 13.27 -19.20 8.60
C GLU A 45 11.98 -19.73 9.26
N SER A 46 11.15 -20.40 8.46
CA SER A 46 9.82 -20.88 8.81
C SER A 46 9.53 -22.21 8.10
N ALA A 47 8.71 -23.07 8.71
CA ALA A 47 8.15 -24.21 7.99
C ALA A 47 7.05 -23.80 6.98
N THR A 48 6.53 -22.58 7.10
CA THR A 48 5.51 -22.01 6.23
C THR A 48 6.14 -21.02 5.27
N ALA A 49 5.80 -21.10 3.98
CA ALA A 49 6.24 -20.12 2.98
C ALA A 49 5.69 -18.71 3.30
N ASP A 50 6.59 -17.74 3.46
CA ASP A 50 6.26 -16.32 3.56
C ASP A 50 5.68 -15.80 2.23
N LYS A 51 4.98 -14.67 2.29
CA LYS A 51 4.37 -14.06 1.12
C LYS A 51 4.67 -12.57 1.08
N LEU A 52 5.04 -12.12 -0.11
CA LEU A 52 5.13 -10.72 -0.43
C LEU A 52 3.88 -10.30 -1.20
N TYR A 53 3.27 -9.21 -0.76
CA TYR A 53 2.08 -8.63 -1.34
C TYR A 53 2.38 -7.22 -1.84
N PHE A 54 1.92 -6.93 -3.07
CA PHE A 54 1.89 -5.59 -3.61
C PHE A 54 0.44 -5.11 -3.60
N MET A 55 0.08 -4.42 -2.52
CA MET A 55 -1.25 -3.91 -2.24
C MET A 55 -1.51 -2.65 -3.06
N LYS A 56 -2.20 -2.81 -4.20
CA LYS A 56 -2.71 -1.71 -5.02
C LYS A 56 -4.07 -1.21 -4.50
N SER A 57 -4.45 0.01 -4.90
CA SER A 57 -5.81 0.52 -4.66
C SER A 57 -6.85 -0.40 -5.30
N LEU A 58 -7.85 -0.79 -4.51
CA LEU A 58 -9.00 -1.60 -4.90
C LEU A 58 -10.18 -0.74 -5.34
N ALA A 59 -10.45 0.34 -4.61
CA ALA A 59 -11.37 1.39 -5.04
C ALA A 59 -10.89 2.77 -4.57
N THR A 60 -11.51 3.81 -5.11
CA THR A 60 -11.17 5.22 -4.84
C THR A 60 -12.43 5.99 -4.52
N THR A 61 -12.30 6.96 -3.62
CA THR A 61 -13.32 7.97 -3.32
C THR A 61 -12.61 9.31 -3.07
N THR A 62 -13.32 10.30 -2.56
CA THR A 62 -12.75 11.60 -2.21
C THR A 62 -13.20 12.06 -0.84
N MET A 63 -12.48 13.01 -0.28
CA MET A 63 -12.87 13.71 0.95
C MET A 63 -14.09 14.58 0.69
N LYS A 64 -15.12 14.46 1.54
CA LYS A 64 -16.34 15.26 1.43
C LYS A 64 -16.13 16.71 1.86
N GLY A 65 -15.28 16.92 2.87
CA GLY A 65 -15.00 18.23 3.46
C GLY A 65 -13.53 18.35 3.81
N ALA A 66 -13.10 19.59 4.08
CA ALA A 66 -11.75 19.84 4.55
C ALA A 66 -11.57 19.37 6.00
N MET A 67 -10.41 18.81 6.31
CA MET A 67 -10.03 18.28 7.62
C MET A 67 -8.69 18.88 8.04
N ALA A 68 -8.58 19.24 9.32
CA ALA A 68 -7.34 19.73 9.90
C ALA A 68 -6.41 18.55 10.30
N SER A 69 -5.12 18.86 10.45
CA SER A 69 -4.15 17.95 11.07
C SER A 69 -4.61 17.52 12.48
N GLY A 70 -4.25 16.31 12.89
CA GLY A 70 -4.53 15.76 14.21
C GLY A 70 -5.93 15.16 14.39
N VAL A 71 -6.77 15.19 13.35
CA VAL A 71 -8.10 14.57 13.40
C VAL A 71 -8.00 13.06 13.11
N SER A 72 -8.75 12.25 13.88
CA SER A 72 -8.79 10.77 13.77
C SER A 72 -10.08 10.23 13.15
N THR A 73 -10.94 11.11 12.65
CA THR A 73 -12.12 10.75 11.87
C THR A 73 -12.11 11.51 10.55
N VAL A 74 -12.49 10.84 9.47
CA VAL A 74 -12.57 11.44 8.12
C VAL A 74 -13.96 11.25 7.55
N THR A 75 -14.39 12.19 6.72
CA THR A 75 -15.68 12.09 6.02
C THR A 75 -15.46 12.01 4.52
N LEU A 76 -15.93 10.92 3.92
CA LEU A 76 -15.79 10.61 2.51
C LEU A 76 -17.04 11.01 1.72
N ALA A 77 -16.87 11.30 0.44
CA ALA A 77 -17.96 11.68 -0.46
C ALA A 77 -18.93 10.51 -0.67
N ALA A 78 -18.38 9.30 -0.81
CA ALA A 78 -19.10 8.05 -0.90
C ALA A 78 -18.28 6.90 -0.30
N LEU A 79 -18.97 5.82 0.10
CA LEU A 79 -18.30 4.57 0.45
C LEU A 79 -17.61 4.01 -0.81
N PRO A 80 -16.29 3.83 -0.83
CA PRO A 80 -15.63 3.09 -1.88
C PRO A 80 -16.05 1.62 -1.77
N ALA A 81 -16.50 1.05 -2.89
CA ALA A 81 -16.95 -0.34 -2.94
C ALA A 81 -16.30 -1.02 -4.15
N LEU A 82 -15.82 -2.25 -3.95
CA LEU A 82 -15.36 -3.11 -5.04
C LEU A 82 -16.06 -4.46 -4.94
N GLY A 83 -17.22 -4.58 -5.59
CA GLY A 83 -17.91 -5.85 -5.81
C GLY A 83 -17.99 -6.74 -4.56
N SER A 84 -17.14 -7.78 -4.51
CA SER A 84 -17.08 -8.80 -3.46
C SER A 84 -16.35 -8.40 -2.18
N ASN A 85 -15.54 -7.35 -2.20
CA ASN A 85 -14.77 -6.92 -1.04
C ASN A 85 -15.56 -5.80 -0.35
N ALA A 86 -15.96 -6.03 0.90
CA ALA A 86 -16.59 -5.03 1.74
C ALA A 86 -15.51 -4.34 2.58
N ILE A 87 -15.58 -3.02 2.69
CA ILE A 87 -14.67 -2.32 3.57
C ILE A 87 -14.91 -2.71 5.04
N ALA A 88 -13.84 -2.95 5.78
CA ALA A 88 -13.87 -3.37 7.18
C ALA A 88 -12.82 -2.65 8.02
N SER A 89 -12.97 -2.71 9.34
CA SER A 89 -11.90 -2.30 10.27
C SER A 89 -10.66 -3.17 10.02
N GLY A 90 -9.48 -2.56 10.07
CA GLY A 90 -8.21 -3.17 9.68
C GLY A 90 -7.80 -2.90 8.24
N ASP A 91 -8.71 -2.42 7.39
CA ASP A 91 -8.38 -2.11 5.99
C ASP A 91 -7.42 -0.91 5.89
N LEU A 92 -6.52 -0.97 4.93
CA LEU A 92 -5.59 0.13 4.65
C LEU A 92 -6.22 1.20 3.77
N LEU A 93 -5.99 2.45 4.15
CA LEU A 93 -6.30 3.65 3.39
C LEU A 93 -5.03 4.43 3.10
N ALA A 94 -4.98 5.05 1.93
CA ALA A 94 -4.04 6.12 1.62
C ALA A 94 -4.84 7.39 1.27
N ILE A 95 -4.61 8.47 2.00
CA ILE A 95 -5.31 9.75 1.87
C ILE A 95 -4.33 10.75 1.25
N GLN A 96 -4.72 11.40 0.17
CA GLN A 96 -3.92 12.48 -0.43
C GLN A 96 -4.04 13.75 0.42
N MET A 97 -2.90 14.30 0.83
CA MET A 97 -2.80 15.53 1.61
C MET A 97 -2.75 16.76 0.68
N ASP A 98 -2.91 17.96 1.23
CA ASP A 98 -2.94 19.21 0.45
C ASP A 98 -1.61 19.54 -0.25
N ASP A 99 -0.50 19.02 0.28
CA ASP A 99 0.84 19.16 -0.27
C ASP A 99 1.18 18.07 -1.32
N ASP A 100 0.19 17.32 -1.79
CA ASP A 100 0.31 16.17 -2.69
C ASP A 100 1.09 14.97 -2.09
N THR A 101 1.33 14.94 -0.77
CA THR A 101 1.81 13.74 -0.07
C THR A 101 0.66 12.79 0.29
N TYR A 102 0.98 11.66 0.91
CA TYR A 102 0.01 10.61 1.22
C TYR A 102 0.14 10.16 2.67
N HIS A 103 -0.97 10.24 3.41
CA HIS A 103 -1.11 9.67 4.75
C HIS A 103 -1.64 8.24 4.65
N PHE A 104 -0.86 7.26 5.10
CA PHE A 104 -1.26 5.86 5.14
C PHE A 104 -1.76 5.50 6.55
N THR A 105 -2.98 4.99 6.65
CA THR A 105 -3.58 4.62 7.93
C THR A 105 -4.48 3.40 7.78
N LEU A 106 -4.55 2.60 8.84
CA LEU A 106 -5.59 1.58 8.95
C LEU A 106 -6.91 2.24 9.31
N LEU A 107 -8.01 1.61 8.92
CA LEU A 107 -9.32 1.94 9.40
C LEU A 107 -9.51 1.32 10.79
N SER A 108 -9.78 2.13 11.81
CA SER A 108 -9.99 1.64 13.18
C SER A 108 -11.44 1.24 13.45
N GLY A 109 -12.39 1.81 12.68
CA GLY A 109 -13.79 1.39 12.69
C GLY A 109 -14.51 1.82 11.42
N THR A 110 -15.33 0.93 10.86
CA THR A 110 -16.25 1.28 9.79
C THR A 110 -17.53 1.86 10.36
N SER A 111 -18.06 2.87 9.68
CA SER A 111 -19.47 3.19 9.75
C SER A 111 -20.13 2.68 8.47
N THR A 112 -21.41 2.31 8.54
CA THR A 112 -22.25 2.18 7.33
C THR A 112 -22.46 3.53 6.63
N THR A 113 -21.98 4.61 7.23
CA THR A 113 -21.95 5.96 6.68
C THR A 113 -20.55 6.33 6.17
N SER A 114 -20.45 7.43 5.45
CA SER A 114 -19.19 7.96 4.93
C SER A 114 -18.25 8.55 6.01
N VAL A 115 -18.57 8.47 7.30
CA VAL A 115 -17.75 8.98 8.41
C VAL A 115 -16.98 7.83 9.05
N TRP A 116 -15.66 7.89 9.00
CA TRP A 116 -14.79 6.76 9.30
C TRP A 116 -13.73 7.13 10.33
N ALA A 117 -13.48 6.23 11.28
CA ALA A 117 -12.39 6.39 12.23
C ALA A 117 -11.10 5.78 11.66
N ILE A 118 -10.02 6.55 11.67
CA ILE A 118 -8.70 6.12 11.21
C ILE A 118 -7.80 5.80 12.41
N GLY A 119 -6.86 4.87 12.21
CA GLY A 119 -5.96 4.36 13.25
C GLY A 119 -4.87 5.33 13.66
N THR A 120 -4.42 6.18 12.75
CA THR A 120 -3.51 7.30 13.04
C THR A 120 -4.15 8.61 12.64
N ALA A 121 -4.08 9.60 13.52
CA ALA A 121 -4.57 10.94 13.22
C ALA A 121 -3.83 11.52 12.01
N LEU A 122 -4.52 12.35 11.22
CA LEU A 122 -3.92 13.02 10.05
C LEU A 122 -2.67 13.79 10.47
N ASP A 123 -1.59 13.64 9.71
CA ASP A 123 -0.32 14.34 9.92
C ASP A 123 -0.35 15.79 9.41
N ASP A 124 -1.19 16.09 8.41
CA ASP A 124 -1.39 17.42 7.84
C ASP A 124 -2.87 17.70 7.49
N THR A 125 -3.16 18.83 6.84
CA THR A 125 -4.48 19.20 6.35
C THR A 125 -4.85 18.48 5.06
N VAL A 126 -6.16 18.29 4.89
CA VAL A 126 -6.74 17.66 3.71
C VAL A 126 -7.94 18.46 3.25
N ALA A 127 -7.95 18.89 2.00
CA ALA A 127 -9.04 19.64 1.39
C ALA A 127 -10.17 18.72 0.91
N SER A 128 -11.35 19.32 0.74
CA SER A 128 -12.47 18.67 0.06
C SER A 128 -12.06 18.31 -1.37
N GLY A 129 -12.42 17.10 -1.82
CA GLY A 129 -12.09 16.60 -3.14
C GLY A 129 -10.74 15.87 -3.24
N ASN A 130 -9.88 15.94 -2.22
CA ASN A 130 -8.65 15.15 -2.19
C ASN A 130 -8.97 13.66 -2.25
N ALA A 131 -8.14 12.90 -2.97
CA ALA A 131 -8.39 11.49 -3.23
C ALA A 131 -8.15 10.63 -1.99
N VAL A 132 -8.99 9.62 -1.83
CA VAL A 132 -8.83 8.56 -0.83
C VAL A 132 -8.82 7.22 -1.54
N TYR A 133 -7.74 6.48 -1.36
CA TYR A 133 -7.49 5.19 -1.99
C TYR A 133 -7.69 4.10 -0.94
N TRP A 134 -8.64 3.21 -1.19
CA TRP A 134 -8.84 2.04 -0.36
C TRP A 134 -7.99 0.89 -0.90
N LEU A 135 -7.04 0.45 -0.09
CA LEU A 135 -6.12 -0.65 -0.40
C LEU A 135 -6.57 -1.96 0.25
N GLY A 136 -7.56 -1.97 1.16
CA GLY A 136 -8.08 -3.19 1.77
C GLY A 136 -7.07 -3.90 2.67
N LEU A 137 -7.27 -5.20 2.84
CA LEU A 137 -6.34 -6.12 3.50
C LEU A 137 -5.46 -6.81 2.46
N TYR A 138 -4.25 -7.22 2.85
CA TYR A 138 -3.34 -7.95 1.93
C TYR A 138 -3.96 -9.23 1.36
N SER A 139 -4.95 -9.82 2.04
CA SER A 139 -5.67 -11.02 1.62
C SER A 139 -6.80 -10.76 0.62
N ASP A 140 -7.17 -9.50 0.39
CA ASP A 140 -8.26 -9.14 -0.51
C ASP A 140 -7.94 -9.48 -1.97
N THR A 141 -8.99 -9.78 -2.73
CA THR A 141 -8.85 -10.08 -4.16
C THR A 141 -8.51 -8.80 -4.92
N GLY A 142 -7.46 -8.84 -5.75
CA GLY A 142 -7.04 -7.73 -6.60
C GLY A 142 -5.59 -7.30 -6.40
N HIS A 143 -4.94 -7.74 -5.31
CA HIS A 143 -3.52 -7.51 -5.08
C HIS A 143 -2.64 -8.51 -5.83
N PHE A 144 -1.38 -8.13 -6.03
CA PHE A 144 -0.38 -9.09 -6.49
C PHE A 144 0.24 -9.80 -5.31
N LYS A 145 0.42 -11.11 -5.45
CA LYS A 145 1.01 -11.98 -4.43
C LYS A 145 2.18 -12.73 -5.03
N TYR A 146 3.30 -12.72 -4.32
CA TYR A 146 4.48 -13.49 -4.63
C TYR A 146 4.77 -14.44 -3.46
N GLN A 147 4.86 -15.73 -3.75
CA GLN A 147 5.22 -16.73 -2.74
C GLN A 147 6.74 -16.75 -2.59
N LEU A 148 7.22 -16.68 -1.36
CA LEU A 148 8.63 -16.80 -1.04
C LEU A 148 8.88 -18.23 -0.58
N THR A 149 9.91 -18.87 -1.11
CA THR A 149 10.36 -20.15 -0.57
C THR A 149 11.01 -19.89 0.79
N ALA A 150 10.61 -20.66 1.80
CA ALA A 150 11.13 -20.49 3.16
C ALA A 150 12.66 -20.61 3.22
N SER A 151 13.29 -19.82 4.09
CA SER A 151 14.75 -19.77 4.25
C SER A 151 15.52 -19.46 2.96
N THR A 152 14.87 -18.83 1.97
CA THR A 152 15.53 -18.38 0.73
C THR A 152 15.51 -16.87 0.60
N GLN A 153 16.50 -16.38 -0.14
CA GLN A 153 16.47 -15.03 -0.68
C GLN A 153 15.83 -15.09 -2.06
N SER A 154 14.87 -14.22 -2.31
CA SER A 154 14.23 -14.07 -3.62
C SER A 154 14.54 -12.70 -4.18
N THR A 155 15.19 -12.70 -5.34
CA THR A 155 15.36 -11.52 -6.20
C THR A 155 14.54 -11.72 -7.46
N LYS A 156 13.69 -10.76 -7.81
CA LYS A 156 13.15 -10.66 -9.17
C LYS A 156 13.67 -9.38 -9.80
N GLU A 157 14.73 -9.51 -10.59
CA GLU A 157 15.08 -8.53 -11.62
C GLU A 157 14.46 -8.98 -12.96
N LEU A 158 13.69 -8.11 -13.59
CA LEU A 158 13.39 -8.07 -15.03
C LEU A 158 13.08 -9.39 -15.77
N ALA A 159 12.54 -10.41 -15.10
CA ALA A 159 11.94 -11.57 -15.74
C ALA A 159 10.43 -11.60 -15.44
N SER A 160 9.70 -10.86 -16.29
CA SER A 160 8.24 -10.96 -16.54
C SER A 160 7.31 -10.79 -15.33
N GLY A 161 7.32 -9.60 -14.70
CA GLY A 161 6.27 -9.19 -13.76
C GLY A 161 6.38 -7.73 -13.33
N LEU A 162 6.14 -6.79 -14.23
CA LEU A 162 5.92 -5.39 -13.85
C LEU A 162 4.59 -5.32 -13.10
N PHE A 163 4.63 -5.02 -11.80
CA PHE A 163 3.42 -4.81 -11.01
C PHE A 163 3.03 -3.34 -11.08
N TYR A 164 1.83 -3.08 -11.58
CA TYR A 164 1.32 -1.72 -11.74
C TYR A 164 0.29 -1.38 -10.67
N SER A 165 0.29 -0.15 -10.17
CA SER A 165 -0.71 0.31 -9.19
C SER A 165 -2.15 0.34 -9.74
N GLY A 166 -2.32 0.12 -11.05
CA GLY A 166 -3.62 0.02 -11.72
C GLY A 166 -4.15 1.35 -12.25
N GLY A 167 -3.45 2.46 -12.03
CA GLY A 167 -3.83 3.77 -12.52
C GLY A 167 -2.80 4.86 -12.21
N LYS A 168 -2.93 6.00 -12.89
CA LYS A 168 -2.11 7.20 -12.60
C LYS A 168 -2.47 7.76 -11.23
N GLY A 169 -1.48 8.15 -10.43
CA GLY A 169 -1.72 8.70 -9.09
C GLY A 169 -1.94 7.68 -7.99
N TYR A 170 -1.99 6.39 -8.31
CA TYR A 170 -2.39 5.38 -7.33
C TYR A 170 -1.19 5.01 -6.44
N PRO A 171 -1.32 5.13 -5.10
CA PRO A 171 -0.32 4.65 -4.15
C PRO A 171 -0.31 3.12 -4.10
N MET A 172 0.71 2.55 -3.44
CA MET A 172 0.82 1.11 -3.21
C MET A 172 1.50 0.86 -1.86
N ARG A 173 1.13 -0.24 -1.19
CA ARG A 173 1.90 -0.79 -0.07
C ARG A 173 2.54 -2.11 -0.47
N VAL A 174 3.81 -2.29 -0.13
CA VAL A 174 4.46 -3.60 -0.10
C VAL A 174 4.27 -4.15 1.31
N PHE A 175 3.77 -5.37 1.42
CA PHE A 175 3.52 -6.05 2.69
C PHE A 175 4.18 -7.43 2.67
N HIS A 176 4.91 -7.75 3.72
CA HIS A 176 5.51 -9.06 3.95
C HIS A 176 5.06 -9.56 5.32
N ASP A 177 4.39 -10.71 5.36
CA ASP A 177 3.81 -11.29 6.57
C ASP A 177 4.85 -11.72 7.62
N ASN A 178 6.09 -12.00 7.18
CA ASN A 178 7.23 -12.29 8.07
C ASN A 178 6.89 -13.30 9.19
N ALA A 179 6.15 -14.35 8.84
CA ALA A 179 5.47 -15.21 9.80
C ALA A 179 6.42 -16.19 10.53
N GLY A 180 7.71 -16.19 10.20
CA GLY A 180 8.68 -17.13 10.74
C GLY A 180 9.34 -16.73 12.05
N SER A 181 10.18 -17.64 12.51
CA SER A 181 10.85 -17.61 13.81
C SER A 181 12.15 -16.78 13.85
N VAL A 182 12.56 -16.25 12.70
CA VAL A 182 13.77 -15.45 12.50
C VAL A 182 13.39 -14.15 11.78
N PRO A 183 14.06 -13.01 12.07
CA PRO A 183 13.84 -11.76 11.34
C PRO A 183 13.91 -11.92 9.82
N GLY A 184 12.79 -11.67 9.13
CA GLY A 184 12.77 -11.45 7.68
C GLY A 184 13.17 -10.02 7.31
N ARG A 185 13.37 -9.80 6.01
CA ARG A 185 13.80 -8.49 5.50
C ARG A 185 13.27 -8.23 4.11
N ILE A 186 12.75 -7.03 3.88
CA ILE A 186 12.66 -6.48 2.52
C ILE A 186 13.97 -5.77 2.27
N ASP A 187 14.86 -6.36 1.46
CA ASP A 187 16.20 -5.82 1.22
C ASP A 187 16.19 -4.65 0.24
N LEU A 188 15.32 -4.74 -0.76
CA LEU A 188 15.20 -3.76 -1.83
C LEU A 188 13.80 -3.77 -2.43
N VAL A 189 13.24 -2.59 -2.67
CA VAL A 189 12.13 -2.43 -3.63
C VAL A 189 12.46 -1.25 -4.53
N THR A 190 12.47 -1.49 -5.83
CA THR A 190 12.74 -0.47 -6.84
C THR A 190 11.48 -0.24 -7.66
N TRP A 191 11.09 1.03 -7.84
CA TRP A 191 9.90 1.41 -8.59
C TRP A 191 10.15 2.63 -9.47
N ALA A 192 9.26 2.86 -10.42
CA ALA A 192 9.23 4.08 -11.21
C ALA A 192 7.80 4.55 -11.48
N TYR A 193 7.68 5.83 -11.79
CA TYR A 193 6.45 6.41 -12.33
C TYR A 193 6.55 6.47 -13.84
N VAL A 194 5.52 5.94 -14.51
CA VAL A 194 5.47 5.69 -15.96
C VAL A 194 4.34 6.46 -16.63
#